data_AF-A0A7Z9ZYP5-F1
#
_entry.id   AF-A0A7Z9ZYP5-F1
#
_cell.length_a   1.000
_cell.length_b   1.000
_cell.length_c   1.000
_cell.angle_alpha   90.00
_cell.angle_beta   90.00
_cell.angle_gamma   90.00
#
_symmetry.space_group_name_H-M   'P 1'
#
loop_
_entity.id
_entity.type
_entity.pdbx_description
1 polymer ?
#
loop_
_entity_poly.entity_id
_entity_poly.type
_entity_poly.pdbx_seq_one_letter_code
_entity_poly.pdbx_strand_id
1 'polypeptide(L)'
;MRFFTLTSSPPCEVCGETGKYVSRALGVCLQCIRERFEEAKPYIEASHERSRREFGLPPSTPKRGSAKCTLCVNECRPEKGGVGLCGVRVAKEKGMANLAGGSNAYVEWYYDPLPTNCVAAWACGADIA
;
A
#
# COMPACT_ATOMS: atom_id res chain seq x y z
N MET A 1 21.03 -17.31 19.52
CA MET A 1 21.27 -15.97 18.95
C MET A 1 21.42 -16.12 17.44
N ARG A 2 20.32 -16.02 16.67
CA ARG A 2 20.42 -15.99 15.21
C ARG A 2 20.93 -14.61 14.84
N PHE A 3 22.23 -14.50 14.60
CA PHE A 3 22.78 -13.38 13.87
C PHE A 3 22.05 -13.37 12.52
N PHE A 4 21.13 -12.42 12.33
CA PHE A 4 20.73 -12.06 10.99
C PHE A 4 22.03 -11.69 10.30
N THR A 5 22.54 -12.56 9.42
CA THR A 5 23.56 -12.16 8.47
C THR A 5 22.93 -11.00 7.72
N LEU A 6 23.39 -9.79 8.00
CA LEU A 6 23.05 -8.60 7.22
C LEU A 6 23.59 -8.88 5.83
N THR A 7 22.78 -9.56 5.03
CA THR A 7 23.03 -9.63 3.61
C THR A 7 23.16 -8.20 3.14
N SER A 8 24.29 -7.89 2.50
CA SER A 8 24.58 -6.54 2.02
C SER A 8 23.36 -5.98 1.30
N SER A 9 23.00 -4.74 1.65
CA SER A 9 21.91 -4.05 0.95
C SER A 9 22.27 -4.00 -0.53
N PRO A 10 21.32 -4.29 -1.45
CA PRO A 10 21.57 -4.18 -2.88
C PRO A 10 21.97 -2.74 -3.25
N PRO A 11 22.68 -2.54 -4.36
CA PRO A 11 22.89 -1.20 -4.91
C PRO A 11 21.55 -0.54 -5.23
N CYS A 12 21.51 0.78 -5.18
CA CYS A 12 20.34 1.53 -5.63
C CYS A 12 20.22 1.45 -7.16
N GLU A 13 19.03 1.12 -7.68
CA GLU A 13 18.79 1.02 -9.13
C GLU A 13 18.89 2.38 -9.87
N VAL A 14 18.84 3.51 -9.15
CA VAL A 14 18.86 4.86 -9.73
C VAL A 14 20.25 5.52 -9.69
N CYS A 15 21.01 5.36 -8.59
CA CYS A 15 22.34 5.97 -8.45
C CYS A 15 23.50 4.96 -8.38
N GLY A 16 23.23 3.66 -8.29
CA GLY A 16 24.24 2.61 -8.24
C GLY A 16 25.01 2.50 -6.92
N GLU A 17 24.81 3.40 -5.97
CA GLU A 17 25.53 3.38 -4.69
C GLU A 17 25.23 2.13 -3.87
N THR A 18 26.30 1.53 -3.35
CA THR A 18 26.27 0.38 -2.43
C THR A 18 26.42 0.87 -0.98
N GLY A 19 25.97 0.08 -0.01
CA GLY A 19 26.11 0.43 1.42
C GLY A 19 25.07 1.42 1.97
N LYS A 20 24.27 2.07 1.12
CA LYS A 20 23.00 2.68 1.53
C LYS A 20 22.04 1.57 1.96
N TYR A 21 21.25 1.80 3.03
CA TYR A 21 20.18 0.88 3.47
C TYR A 21 19.07 0.82 2.42
N VAL A 22 19.29 0.07 1.34
CA VAL A 22 18.34 -0.13 0.25
C VAL A 22 17.50 -1.37 0.55
N SER A 23 16.18 -1.20 0.57
CA SER A 23 15.27 -2.34 0.66
C SER A 23 15.32 -3.15 -0.63
N ARG A 24 15.51 -4.47 -0.53
CA ARG A 24 15.42 -5.38 -1.70
C ARG A 24 14.05 -5.35 -2.38
N ALA A 25 12.98 -5.12 -1.63
CA ALA A 25 11.64 -5.07 -2.19
C ALA A 25 11.39 -3.78 -2.99
N LEU A 26 12.13 -2.71 -2.69
CA LEU A 26 11.96 -1.40 -3.33
C LEU A 26 13.05 -1.08 -4.36
N GLY A 27 14.30 -1.53 -4.14
CA GLY A 27 15.44 -1.35 -5.05
C GLY A 27 16.04 0.06 -5.08
N VAL A 28 15.44 1.05 -4.41
CA VAL A 28 15.90 2.45 -4.46
C VAL A 28 16.19 3.01 -3.07
N CYS A 29 17.20 3.89 -2.99
CA CYS A 29 17.61 4.50 -1.72
C CYS A 29 16.77 5.73 -1.38
N LEU A 30 16.74 6.10 -0.09
CA LEU A 30 15.99 7.27 0.40
C LEU A 30 16.35 8.57 -0.33
N GLN A 31 17.63 8.78 -0.65
CA GLN A 31 18.07 10.00 -1.33
C GLN A 31 17.46 10.10 -2.73
N CYS A 32 17.49 9.02 -3.52
CA CYS A 32 16.86 9.01 -4.85
C CYS A 32 15.34 9.20 -4.78
N ILE A 33 14.67 8.66 -3.77
CA ILE A 33 13.23 8.90 -3.58
C ILE A 33 12.94 10.40 -3.38
N ARG A 34 13.80 11.11 -2.65
CA ARG A 34 13.60 12.53 -2.32
C ARG A 34 14.05 13.48 -3.42
N GLU A 35 15.19 13.20 -4.03
CA GLU A 35 15.89 14.15 -4.92
C GLU A 35 15.76 13.79 -6.40
N ARG A 36 15.49 12.51 -6.72
CA ARG A 36 15.37 11.98 -8.09
C ARG A 36 14.07 11.21 -8.27
N PHE A 37 12.97 11.79 -7.76
CA PHE A 37 11.69 11.09 -7.61
C PHE A 37 11.16 10.51 -8.92
N GLU A 38 11.20 11.25 -10.03
CA GLU A 38 10.72 10.75 -11.33
C GLU A 38 11.49 9.52 -11.82
N GLU A 39 12.78 9.41 -11.50
CA GLU A 39 13.60 8.23 -11.81
C GLU A 39 13.33 7.07 -10.84
N ALA A 40 13.04 7.37 -9.57
CA ALA A 40 12.71 6.37 -8.56
C ALA A 40 11.27 5.83 -8.69
N LYS A 41 10.35 6.62 -9.22
CA LYS A 41 8.91 6.36 -9.27
C LYS A 41 8.54 5.02 -9.92
N PRO A 42 9.11 4.60 -11.06
CA PRO A 42 8.78 3.32 -11.67
C PRO A 42 9.05 2.12 -10.75
N TYR A 43 10.14 2.19 -9.96
CA TYR A 43 10.48 1.14 -8.99
C TYR A 43 9.51 1.11 -7.81
N ILE A 44 9.11 2.28 -7.33
CA ILE A 44 8.10 2.44 -6.26
C ILE A 44 6.75 1.89 -6.73
N GLU A 45 6.29 2.29 -7.91
CA GLU A 45 5.03 1.83 -8.49
C GLU A 45 5.06 0.31 -8.74
N ALA A 46 6.14 -0.24 -9.28
CA ALA A 46 6.30 -1.68 -9.47
C ALA A 46 6.25 -2.47 -8.15
N SER A 47 6.85 -1.93 -7.08
CA SER A 47 6.80 -2.54 -5.75
C SER A 47 5.37 -2.54 -5.19
N HIS A 48 4.65 -1.40 -5.30
CA HIS A 48 3.24 -1.32 -4.92
C HIS A 48 2.37 -2.29 -5.71
N GLU A 49 2.54 -2.36 -7.03
CA GLU A 49 1.77 -3.29 -7.87
C GLU A 49 1.99 -4.73 -7.46
N ARG A 50 3.25 -5.14 -7.23
CA ARG A 50 3.60 -6.51 -6.83
C ARG A 50 2.91 -6.88 -5.53
N SER A 51 3.06 -6.05 -4.50
CA SER A 51 2.42 -6.28 -3.21
C SER A 51 0.90 -6.44 -3.35
N ARG A 52 0.25 -5.62 -4.18
CA ARG A 52 -1.21 -5.67 -4.35
C ARG A 52 -1.68 -6.89 -5.13
N ARG A 53 -0.93 -7.33 -6.14
CA ARG A 53 -1.24 -8.52 -6.94
C ARG A 53 -1.22 -9.80 -6.10
N GLU A 54 -0.35 -9.91 -5.11
CA GLU A 54 -0.27 -11.07 -4.20
C GLU A 54 -1.59 -11.31 -3.44
N PHE A 55 -2.37 -10.25 -3.21
CA PHE A 55 -3.69 -10.32 -2.55
C PHE A 55 -4.87 -10.26 -3.53
N GLY A 56 -4.62 -10.37 -4.85
CA GLY A 56 -5.66 -10.24 -5.86
C GLY A 56 -6.32 -8.85 -5.91
N LEU A 57 -5.65 -7.82 -5.38
CA LEU A 57 -6.17 -6.45 -5.37
C LEU A 57 -5.78 -5.69 -6.65
N PRO A 58 -6.54 -4.64 -7.05
CA PRO A 58 -6.19 -3.83 -8.22
C PRO A 58 -4.76 -3.27 -8.09
N PRO A 59 -3.88 -3.40 -9.10
CA PRO A 59 -2.47 -3.00 -9.00
C PRO A 59 -2.31 -1.48 -8.84
N SER A 60 -3.23 -0.70 -9.41
CA SER A 60 -3.30 0.75 -9.29
C SER A 60 -4.75 1.20 -9.11
N THR A 61 -4.93 2.50 -8.84
CA THR A 61 -6.26 3.07 -8.64
C THR A 61 -7.11 2.91 -9.91
N PRO A 62 -8.25 2.21 -9.87
CA PRO A 62 -9.12 2.09 -11.04
C PRO A 62 -9.68 3.47 -11.41
N LYS A 63 -9.60 3.86 -12.69
CA LYS A 63 -10.04 5.19 -13.17
C LYS A 63 -10.97 5.18 -14.40
N ARG A 64 -11.27 4.00 -14.98
CA ARG A 64 -11.92 3.88 -16.30
C ARG A 64 -13.44 3.65 -16.28
N GLY A 65 -14.02 3.29 -15.13
CA GLY A 65 -15.46 3.04 -15.02
C GLY A 65 -16.32 4.30 -14.85
N SER A 66 -17.64 4.11 -14.93
CA SER A 66 -18.63 5.17 -14.68
C SER A 66 -18.97 5.33 -13.18
N ALA A 67 -18.84 4.28 -12.38
CA ALA A 67 -19.15 4.30 -10.96
C ALA A 67 -18.04 4.97 -10.14
N LYS A 68 -18.26 6.22 -9.69
CA LYS A 68 -17.29 6.95 -8.83
C LYS A 68 -17.52 6.65 -7.35
N CYS A 69 -16.46 6.24 -6.66
CA CYS A 69 -16.41 6.22 -5.19
C CYS A 69 -15.83 7.54 -4.68
N THR A 70 -16.43 8.18 -3.68
CA THR A 70 -15.98 9.47 -3.11
C THR A 70 -15.56 9.39 -1.64
N LEU A 71 -15.43 8.17 -1.09
CA LEU A 71 -15.14 7.98 0.34
C LEU A 71 -13.72 8.37 0.75
N CYS A 72 -12.76 8.38 -0.18
CA CYS A 72 -11.38 8.77 0.09
C CYS A 72 -10.74 9.43 -1.14
N VAL A 73 -9.54 9.99 -0.95
CA VAL A 73 -8.78 10.73 -1.98
C VAL A 73 -8.51 9.94 -3.27
N ASN A 74 -8.52 8.60 -3.21
CA ASN A 74 -8.29 7.78 -4.40
C ASN A 74 -9.39 7.91 -5.46
N GLU A 75 -10.60 8.32 -5.08
CA GLU A 75 -11.73 8.54 -5.99
C GLU A 75 -11.86 7.45 -7.08
N CYS A 76 -11.92 6.18 -6.66
CA CYS A 76 -11.87 5.04 -7.58
C CYS A 76 -13.05 5.05 -8.56
N ARG A 77 -12.78 4.67 -9.80
CA ARG A 77 -13.75 4.40 -10.87
C ARG A 77 -13.48 3.03 -11.52
N PRO A 78 -13.83 1.92 -10.85
CA PRO A 78 -13.70 0.59 -11.44
C PRO A 78 -14.79 0.35 -12.49
N GLU A 79 -14.48 -0.46 -13.49
CA GLU A 79 -15.45 -0.94 -14.49
C GLU A 79 -16.52 -1.84 -13.84
N LYS A 80 -17.64 -2.10 -14.51
CA LYS A 80 -18.76 -2.89 -13.96
C LYS A 80 -18.26 -4.25 -13.45
N GLY A 81 -18.57 -4.58 -12.20
CA GLY A 81 -18.10 -5.80 -11.53
C GLY A 81 -16.70 -5.69 -10.93
N GLY A 82 -15.91 -4.68 -11.28
CA GLY A 82 -14.60 -4.41 -10.69
C GLY A 82 -14.68 -3.84 -9.28
N VAL A 83 -13.56 -3.92 -8.56
CA VAL A 83 -13.43 -3.42 -7.17
C VAL A 83 -12.54 -2.17 -7.11
N GLY A 84 -12.78 -1.33 -6.11
CA GLY A 84 -11.93 -0.18 -5.81
C GLY A 84 -10.56 -0.60 -5.26
N LEU A 85 -9.65 0.37 -5.13
CA LEU A 85 -8.30 0.13 -4.62
C LEU A 85 -8.30 -0.52 -3.22
N CYS A 86 -9.29 -0.23 -2.37
CA CYS A 86 -9.41 -0.84 -1.05
C CYS A 86 -9.87 -2.31 -1.05
N GLY A 87 -10.30 -2.87 -2.19
CA GLY A 87 -10.85 -4.23 -2.28
C GLY A 87 -12.27 -4.41 -1.70
N VAL A 88 -12.76 -3.49 -0.88
CA VAL A 88 -14.06 -3.63 -0.17
C VAL A 88 -15.24 -2.92 -0.84
N ARG A 89 -15.00 -2.17 -1.93
CA ARG A 89 -16.04 -1.46 -2.69
C ARG A 89 -16.12 -2.01 -4.10
N VAL A 90 -17.30 -2.35 -4.59
CA VAL A 90 -17.52 -2.95 -5.92
C VAL A 90 -18.41 -2.07 -6.79
N ALA A 91 -18.08 -1.94 -8.07
CA ALA A 91 -18.92 -1.25 -9.06
C ALA A 91 -20.11 -2.13 -9.46
N LYS A 92 -21.32 -1.60 -9.23
CA LYS A 92 -22.61 -2.15 -9.67
C LYS A 92 -23.24 -1.19 -10.67
N GLU A 93 -24.37 -1.58 -11.26
CA GLU A 93 -25.06 -0.75 -12.27
C GLU A 93 -25.45 0.63 -11.76
N LYS A 94 -25.87 0.74 -10.49
CA LYS A 94 -26.31 2.00 -9.87
C LYS A 94 -25.20 2.74 -9.10
N GLY A 95 -23.92 2.36 -9.29
CA GLY A 95 -22.78 2.98 -8.61
C GLY A 95 -21.99 2.02 -7.73
N MET A 96 -21.35 2.55 -6.68
CA MET A 96 -20.47 1.77 -5.81
C MET A 96 -21.22 1.17 -4.61
N ALA A 97 -21.10 -0.13 -4.43
CA ALA A 97 -21.63 -0.85 -3.26
C ALA A 97 -20.50 -1.32 -2.33
N ASN A 98 -20.83 -1.54 -1.05
CA ASN A 98 -19.92 -2.21 -0.11
C ASN A 98 -20.04 -3.71 -0.37
N LEU A 99 -18.90 -4.40 -0.46
CA LEU A 99 -18.87 -5.85 -0.66
C LEU A 99 -19.56 -6.60 0.49
N ALA A 100 -19.50 -6.07 1.72
CA ALA A 100 -20.13 -6.68 2.89
C ALA A 100 -21.64 -6.36 3.01
N GLY A 101 -22.19 -5.54 2.13
CA GLY A 101 -23.56 -5.02 2.25
C GLY A 101 -23.66 -3.84 3.22
N GLY A 102 -24.89 -3.56 3.69
CA GLY A 102 -25.18 -2.38 4.52
C GLY A 102 -25.10 -2.63 6.04
N SER A 103 -25.13 -3.89 6.47
CA SER A 103 -25.22 -4.27 7.89
C SER A 103 -24.08 -5.17 8.37
N ASN A 104 -23.12 -5.49 7.49
CA ASN A 104 -21.98 -6.34 7.83
C ASN A 104 -20.66 -5.64 7.50
N ALA A 105 -19.57 -6.15 8.06
CA ALA A 105 -18.21 -5.72 7.78
C ALA A 105 -17.31 -6.93 7.55
N TYR A 106 -16.34 -6.80 6.63
CA TYR A 106 -15.20 -7.72 6.57
C TYR A 106 -14.17 -7.23 7.57
N VAL A 107 -13.88 -8.06 8.57
CA VAL A 107 -12.93 -7.75 9.63
C VAL A 107 -11.93 -8.89 9.75
N GLU A 108 -10.68 -8.51 10.02
CA GLU A 108 -9.62 -9.41 10.42
C GLU A 108 -8.95 -8.76 11.64
N TRP A 109 -8.70 -9.54 12.67
CA TRP A 109 -8.08 -9.07 13.90
C TRP A 109 -6.66 -9.62 13.98
N TYR A 110 -5.72 -8.75 14.36
CA TYR A 110 -4.38 -9.17 14.70
C TYR A 110 -4.41 -9.94 16.03
N TYR A 111 -3.54 -10.94 16.15
CA TYR A 111 -3.31 -11.64 17.42
C TYR A 111 -2.49 -10.79 18.42
N ASP A 112 -2.08 -9.59 18.01
CA ASP A 112 -1.39 -8.63 18.88
C ASP A 112 -2.41 -8.00 19.84
N PRO A 113 -2.23 -8.13 21.18
CA PRO A 113 -3.11 -7.49 22.15
C PRO A 113 -2.98 -5.97 22.17
N LEU A 114 -1.99 -5.39 21.48
CA LEU A 114 -1.91 -3.96 21.28
C LEU A 114 -3.09 -3.52 20.38
N PRO A 115 -3.98 -2.65 20.87
CA PRO A 115 -5.28 -2.41 20.24
C PRO A 115 -5.22 -1.71 18.88
N THR A 116 -4.06 -1.15 18.50
CA THR A 116 -3.85 -0.52 17.20
C THR A 116 -2.38 -0.62 16.78
N ASN A 117 -2.15 -0.85 15.49
CA ASN A 117 -0.90 -0.47 14.83
C ASN A 117 -0.48 0.96 15.21
N CYS A 118 0.82 1.26 15.20
CA CYS A 118 1.32 2.61 15.47
C CYS A 118 0.61 3.63 14.57
N VAL A 119 -0.34 4.35 15.14
CA VAL A 119 -0.95 5.53 14.55
C VAL A 119 -0.42 6.71 15.35
N ALA A 120 0.03 7.77 14.67
CA ALA A 120 0.40 9.01 15.34
C ALA A 120 -0.88 9.72 15.84
N ALA A 121 -1.53 9.13 16.83
CA ALA A 121 -2.73 9.64 17.50
C ALA A 121 -2.47 9.78 19.00
N TRP A 122 -3.29 10.59 19.66
CA TRP A 122 -3.22 10.90 21.09
C TRP A 122 -3.30 9.68 22.03
N ALA A 123 -3.74 8.53 21.53
CA ALA A 123 -3.81 7.27 22.29
C ALA A 123 -2.57 6.36 22.07
N CYS A 124 -1.57 6.80 21.30
CA CYS A 124 -0.34 6.06 21.09
C CYS A 124 0.61 6.25 22.27
N GLY A 125 0.82 5.20 23.08
CA GLY A 125 1.69 5.23 24.26
C GLY A 125 3.20 5.17 23.98
N ALA A 126 3.66 5.62 22.80
CA ALA A 126 5.08 5.65 22.47
C ALA A 126 5.88 6.66 23.32
N ASP A 127 5.18 7.54 24.03
CA ASP A 127 5.77 8.65 24.80
C ASP A 127 5.71 8.43 26.32
N ILE A 128 5.60 7.19 26.79
CA ILE A 128 5.80 6.90 28.23
C ILE A 128 7.31 6.86 28.49
N ALA A 129 7.88 8.04 28.70
CA ALA A 129 9.14 8.24 29.41
C ALA A 129 9.00 7.95 30.90
#